data_AF-A0A559KCU7-F1
#
_entry.id   AF-A0A559KCU7-F1
#
_cell.length_a   1.000
_cell.length_b   1.000
_cell.length_c   1.000
_cell.angle_alpha   90.00
_cell.angle_beta   90.00
_cell.angle_gamma   90.00
#
_symmetry.space_group_name_H-M   'P 1'
#
loop_
_entity.id
_entity.type
_entity.pdbx_description
1 polymer ?
#
loop_
_entity_poly.entity_id
_entity_poly.type
_entity_poly.pdbx_seq_one_letter_code
_entity_poly.pdbx_strand_id
1 'polypeptide(L)' 'MRSFIIDGDKYTTLEYGKYMLEKTLSEGIGKLDPKEMSDEEVSQWGLDFILEQINEREDIEEIFQ' A
#
# COMPACT_ATOMS: atom_id res chain seq x y z
N MET A 1 -4.97 13.61 1.52
CA MET A 1 -4.30 12.42 0.98
C MET A 1 -3.50 11.82 2.12
N ARG A 2 -3.78 10.58 2.54
CA ARG A 2 -3.09 9.98 3.69
C ARG A 2 -1.68 9.57 3.29
N SER A 3 -0.73 9.75 4.20
CA SER A 3 0.66 9.31 4.03
C SER A 3 1.06 8.48 5.24
N PHE A 4 1.99 7.56 5.06
CA PHE A 4 2.42 6.62 6.07
C PHE A 4 3.95 6.53 6.07
N ILE A 5 4.52 6.32 7.24
CA ILE A 5 5.90 5.84 7.39
C ILE A 5 5.84 4.33 7.57
N ILE A 6 6.56 3.58 6.74
CA ILE A 6 6.60 2.11 6.75
C ILE A 6 8.06 1.72 6.55
N ASP A 7 8.63 0.92 7.45
CA ASP A 7 10.05 0.56 7.44
C ASP A 7 11.01 1.79 7.44
N GLY A 8 10.55 2.93 7.96
CA GLY A 8 11.32 4.18 7.99
C GLY A 8 11.23 5.05 6.72
N ASP A 9 10.56 4.57 5.68
CA ASP A 9 10.34 5.30 4.42
C ASP A 9 8.91 5.87 4.36
N LYS A 10 8.76 7.03 3.71
CA LYS A 10 7.46 7.69 3.54
C LYS A 10 6.79 7.24 2.25
N TYR A 11 5.52 6.84 2.36
CA TYR A 11 4.68 6.47 1.24
C TYR A 11 3.32 7.15 1.29
N THR A 12 2.79 7.51 0.12
CA THR A 12 1.35 7.71 -0.06
C THR A 12 0.65 6.36 -0.22
N THR A 13 -0.67 6.34 -0.04
CA THR A 13 -1.50 5.14 -0.27
C THR A 13 -1.34 4.59 -1.69
N LEU A 14 -1.18 5.48 -2.68
CA LEU A 14 -0.95 5.12 -4.07
C LEU A 14 0.41 4.46 -4.28
N GLU A 15 1.47 5.06 -3.76
CA GLU A 15 2.85 4.55 -3.92
C GLU A 15 2.99 3.17 -3.26
N TYR A 16 2.50 3.03 -2.03
CA TYR A 16 2.58 1.75 -1.32
C TYR A 16 1.68 0.69 -1.95
N GLY A 17 0.48 1.08 -2.41
CA GLY A 17 -0.40 0.19 -3.17
C GLY A 17 0.27 -0.37 -4.42
N LYS A 18 0.92 0.48 -5.23
CA LYS A 18 1.68 0.04 -6.41
C LYS A 18 2.81 -0.91 -6.02
N TYR A 19 3.62 -0.54 -5.04
CA TYR A 19 4.75 -1.35 -4.58
C TYR A 19 4.32 -2.77 -4.15
N MET A 20 3.27 -2.87 -3.34
CA MET A 20 2.80 -4.15 -2.82
C MET A 20 2.05 -4.98 -3.85
N LEU A 21 1.28 -4.37 -4.76
CA LEU A 21 0.67 -5.08 -5.89
C LEU A 21 1.74 -5.64 -6.84
N GLU A 22 2.78 -4.87 -7.14
CA GLU A 22 3.92 -5.36 -7.94
C GLU A 22 4.65 -6.51 -7.25
N LYS A 23 4.90 -6.39 -5.93
CA LYS A 23 5.53 -7.44 -5.14
C LYS A 23 4.70 -8.73 -5.13
N THR A 24 3.41 -8.64 -4.80
CA THR A 24 2.51 -9.82 -4.74
C THR A 24 2.31 -10.48 -6.10
N LEU A 25 2.26 -9.71 -7.18
CA LEU A 25 2.25 -10.23 -8.56
C LEU A 25 3.55 -10.96 -8.88
N SER A 26 4.70 -10.38 -8.52
CA SER A 26 6.03 -11.00 -8.76
C SER A 26 6.24 -12.30 -7.98
N GLU A 27 5.64 -12.41 -6.79
CA GLU A 27 5.66 -13.61 -5.94
C GLU A 27 4.66 -14.68 -6.42
N GLY A 28 3.83 -14.39 -7.43
CA GLY A 28 2.82 -15.32 -7.97
C GLY A 28 1.62 -15.56 -7.04
N ILE A 29 1.48 -14.71 -6.01
CA ILE A 29 0.41 -14.78 -5.00
C ILE A 29 -0.76 -13.87 -5.38
N GLY A 30 -0.50 -12.79 -6.11
CA GLY A 30 -1.49 -11.78 -6.51
C GLY A 30 -2.36 -12.18 -7.70
N LYS A 31 -3.67 -11.90 -7.60
CA LYS A 31 -4.63 -11.95 -8.73
C LYS A 31 -4.89 -10.58 -9.37
N LEU A 32 -4.42 -9.49 -8.77
CA LEU A 32 -4.70 -8.11 -9.16
C LEU A 32 -3.46 -7.53 -9.84
N ASP A 33 -3.55 -7.21 -11.13
CA ASP A 33 -2.49 -6.50 -11.86
C ASP A 33 -2.66 -4.98 -11.63
N PRO A 34 -1.69 -4.29 -11.01
CA PRO A 34 -1.78 -2.84 -10.78
C PRO A 34 -1.89 -2.02 -12.08
N LYS A 35 -1.56 -2.59 -13.25
CA LYS A 35 -1.72 -1.95 -14.56
C LYS A 35 -3.14 -1.98 -15.10
N GLU A 36 -3.99 -2.86 -14.58
CA GLU A 36 -5.40 -2.94 -14.94
C GLU A 36 -6.29 -2.11 -13.99
N MET A 37 -5.71 -1.58 -12.90
CA MET A 37 -6.40 -0.77 -11.90
C MET A 37 -6.17 0.73 -12.14
N SER A 38 -7.18 1.54 -11.85
CA SER A 38 -7.04 3.00 -11.78
C SER A 38 -6.23 3.42 -10.56
N ASP A 39 -5.63 4.62 -10.60
CA ASP A 39 -4.90 5.16 -9.44
C ASP A 39 -5.79 5.27 -8.18
N GLU A 40 -7.10 5.47 -8.33
CA GLU A 40 -8.04 5.51 -7.21
C GLU A 40 -8.23 4.11 -6.60
N GLU A 41 -8.40 3.08 -7.43
CA GLU A 41 -8.49 1.68 -6.99
C GLU A 41 -7.20 1.21 -6.31
N VAL A 42 -6.04 1.58 -6.87
CA VAL A 42 -4.75 1.25 -6.25
C VAL A 42 -4.56 1.98 -4.93
N SER A 43 -4.96 3.26 -4.86
CA SER A 43 -4.91 4.04 -3.61
C SER A 43 -5.80 3.43 -2.53
N GLN A 44 -7.02 3.00 -2.90
CA GLN A 44 -7.95 2.38 -1.95
C GLN A 44 -7.42 1.03 -1.47
N TRP A 45 -6.96 0.18 -2.38
CA TRP A 45 -6.36 -1.10 -2.03
C TRP A 45 -5.13 -0.93 -1.12
N GLY A 46 -4.26 0.03 -1.45
CA GLY A 46 -3.06 0.33 -0.66
C GLY A 46 -3.43 0.82 0.74
N LEU A 47 -4.47 1.66 0.87
CA LEU A 47 -4.98 2.08 2.17
C LEU A 47 -5.52 0.90 2.99
N ASP A 48 -6.37 0.07 2.39
CA ASP A 48 -6.95 -1.09 3.07
C ASP A 48 -5.86 -2.04 3.55
N PHE A 49 -4.85 -2.31 2.70
CA PHE A 49 -3.71 -3.14 3.06
C PHE A 49 -2.88 -2.55 4.20
N ILE A 50 -2.61 -1.23 4.19
CA ILE A 50 -1.89 -0.57 5.29
C ILE A 50 -2.69 -0.66 6.60
N LEU A 51 -4.01 -0.45 6.55
CA LEU A 51 -4.88 -0.52 7.73
C LEU A 51 -5.03 -1.94 8.29
N GLU A 52 -4.91 -2.97 7.46
CA GLU A 52 -4.79 -4.34 7.95
C GLU A 52 -3.47 -4.53 8.70
N GLN A 53 -2.37 -4.06 8.10
CA GLN A 53 -1.02 -4.24 8.63
C GLN A 53 -0.73 -3.38 9.87
N ILE A 54 -1.31 -2.19 10.02
CA ILE A 54 -1.06 -1.29 11.17
C ILE A 54 -1.47 -1.92 12.51
N ASN A 55 -2.36 -2.91 12.50
CA ASN A 55 -2.74 -3.65 13.70
C ASN A 55 -1.72 -4.75 14.05
N GLU A 56 -0.90 -5.17 13.09
CA GLU A 56 0.08 -6.26 13.22
C GLU A 56 1.53 -5.75 13.28
N ARG A 57 1.78 -4.53 12.79
CA ARG A 57 3.10 -3.92 12.62
C ARG A 57 3.20 -2.61 13.38
N GLU A 58 4.10 -2.56 14.35
CA GLU A 58 4.38 -1.35 15.15
C GLU A 58 5.21 -0.30 14.39
N ASP A 59 5.81 -0.67 13.26
CA ASP A 59 6.66 0.21 12.44
C ASP A 59 5.88 1.02 11.38
N ILE A 60 4.54 0.89 11.37
CA ILE A 60 3.65 1.65 10.50
C ILE A 60 3.07 2.84 11.27
N GLU A 61 3.38 4.05 10.81
CA GLU A 61 2.86 5.29 11.41
C GLU A 61 2.07 6.10 10.37
N GLU A 62 0.83 6.48 10.67
CA GLU A 62 0.07 7.43 9.86
C GLU A 62 0.55 8.86 10.11
N ILE A 63 0.85 9.59 9.03
CA ILE A 63 1.26 10.99 9.08
C ILE A 63 0.27 11.88 8.33
N PHE A 64 -0.18 12.93 9.01
CA PHE A 64 -1.07 13.94 8.44
C PHE A 64 -0.22 15.08 7.84
N GLN A 65 -0.35 15.31 6.53
CA GLN A 65 0.16 16.52 5.87
C GLN A 65 -0.91 17.60 5.78
#